data_AF-A0A258C6U3-F1
#
_entry.id   AF-A0A258C6U3-F1
#
_cell.length_a   1.000
_cell.length_b   1.000
_cell.length_c   1.000
_cell.angle_alpha   90.00
_cell.angle_beta   90.00
_cell.angle_gamma   90.00
#
_symmetry.space_group_name_H-M   'P 1'
#
loop_
_entity.id
_entity.type
_entity.pdbx_description
1 polymer ?
#
loop_
_entity_poly.entity_id
_entity_poly.type
_entity_poly.pdbx_seq_one_letter_code
_entity_poly.pdbx_strand_id
1 'polypeptide(L)' 'MQPSVDWSLRPLADMSSAEFRDWQALLEERSGMVVSEQRRTFLQANLSSRMREVGVADYASYY' A
#
# COMPACT_ATOMS: atom_id res chain seq x y z
N MET A 1 -13.70 21.25 -0.50
CA MET A 1 -12.31 20.88 -0.14
C MET A 1 -11.63 20.41 -1.42
N GLN A 2 -10.86 21.27 -2.11
CA GLN A 2 -10.01 20.79 -3.20
C GLN A 2 -8.90 19.95 -2.57
N PRO A 3 -8.60 18.73 -3.06
CA PRO A 3 -7.51 17.96 -2.50
C PRO A 3 -6.21 18.71 -2.84
N SER A 4 -5.54 19.21 -1.82
CA SER A 4 -4.34 20.05 -1.89
C SER A 4 -3.28 19.38 -2.76
N VAL A 5 -2.79 20.04 -3.82
CA VAL A 5 -1.73 19.56 -4.76
C VAL A 5 -0.57 18.80 -4.08
N ASP A 6 -0.31 19.04 -2.80
CA ASP A 6 0.58 18.28 -1.92
C ASP A 6 0.35 16.74 -1.94
N TRP A 7 -0.88 16.25 -2.07
CA TRP A 7 -1.19 14.81 -1.92
C TRP A 7 -0.65 13.93 -3.06
N SER A 8 -0.65 14.42 -4.30
CA SER A 8 -0.27 13.65 -5.50
C SER A 8 1.23 13.65 -5.75
N LEU A 9 1.95 14.61 -5.16
CA LEU A 9 3.40 14.76 -5.33
C LEU A 9 4.21 14.01 -4.28
N ARG A 10 3.58 13.48 -3.23
CA ARG A 10 4.28 12.69 -2.21
C ARG A 10 4.77 11.37 -2.79
N PRO A 11 6.05 10.99 -2.56
CA PRO A 11 6.57 9.70 -2.98
C PRO A 11 5.81 8.56 -2.30
N LEU A 12 5.72 7.42 -2.98
CA LEU A 12 5.12 6.21 -2.40
C LEU A 12 5.87 5.83 -1.12
N ALA A 13 5.17 5.26 -0.15
CA ALA A 13 5.84 4.68 1.01
C ALA A 13 6.76 3.56 0.51
N ASP A 14 8.01 3.54 0.95
CA ASP A 14 8.94 2.47 0.59
C ASP A 14 8.42 1.15 1.14
N MET A 15 8.41 0.12 0.30
CA MET A 15 7.96 -1.22 0.67
C MET A 15 9.14 -2.17 0.59
N SER A 16 9.54 -2.72 1.73
CA SER A 16 10.53 -3.79 1.79
C SER A 16 9.97 -5.11 1.23
N SER A 17 10.87 -6.05 0.92
CA SER A 17 10.44 -7.37 0.45
C SER A 17 9.75 -8.19 1.55
N ALA A 18 9.98 -7.86 2.83
CA ALA A 18 9.27 -8.49 3.94
C ALA A 18 7.82 -8.00 3.99
N GLU A 19 7.62 -6.67 4.01
CA GLU A 19 6.28 -6.07 3.99
C GLU A 19 5.47 -6.51 2.76
N PHE A 20 6.13 -6.63 1.59
CA PHE A 20 5.45 -7.16 0.41
C PHE A 20 4.90 -8.58 0.64
N ARG A 21 5.69 -9.48 1.24
CA ARG A 21 5.25 -10.84 1.54
C ARG A 21 4.13 -10.88 2.56
N ASP A 22 4.20 -10.03 3.58
CA ASP A 22 3.16 -9.94 4.61
C ASP A 22 1.82 -9.50 3.99
N TRP A 23 1.86 -8.48 3.13
CA TRP A 23 0.67 -8.05 2.38
C TRP A 23 0.18 -9.07 1.36
N GLN A 24 1.08 -9.79 0.70
CA GLN A 24 0.70 -10.88 -0.21
C GLN A 24 -0.06 -11.97 0.54
N ALA A 25 0.48 -12.44 1.67
CA ALA A 25 -0.14 -13.46 2.50
C ALA A 25 -1.51 -13.01 3.04
N LEU A 26 -1.60 -11.76 3.50
CA LEU A 26 -2.84 -11.17 3.99
C LEU A 26 -3.94 -11.13 2.92
N LEU A 27 -3.61 -10.69 1.71
CA LEU A 27 -4.58 -10.59 0.62
C LEU A 27 -5.02 -11.97 0.15
N GLU A 28 -4.11 -12.92 0.10
CA GLU A 28 -4.41 -14.32 -0.21
C GLU A 28 -5.34 -14.94 0.84
N GLU A 29 -5.04 -14.77 2.13
CA GLU A 29 -5.87 -15.28 3.23
C GLU A 29 -7.28 -14.70 3.20
N ARG A 30 -7.41 -13.37 2.99
CA ARG A 30 -8.71 -12.68 3.12
C ARG A 30 -9.57 -12.70 1.87
N SER A 31 -8.97 -12.87 0.70
CA SER A 31 -9.68 -12.75 -0.59
C SER A 31 -9.41 -13.89 -1.57
N GLY A 32 -8.45 -14.76 -1.29
CA GLY A 32 -7.96 -15.78 -2.22
C GLY A 32 -7.13 -15.22 -3.38
N MET A 33 -6.81 -13.92 -3.38
CA MET A 33 -6.04 -13.28 -4.45
C MET A 33 -4.54 -13.46 -4.23
N VAL A 34 -3.87 -14.07 -5.20
CA VAL A 34 -2.40 -14.14 -5.24
C VAL A 34 -1.84 -12.93 -5.99
N VAL A 35 -0.99 -12.14 -5.33
CA VAL A 35 -0.29 -11.01 -5.94
C VAL A 35 1.11 -11.46 -6.34
N SER A 36 1.47 -11.31 -7.62
CA SER A 36 2.83 -11.60 -8.08
C SER A 36 3.77 -10.41 -7.82
N GLU A 37 5.09 -10.67 -7.79
CA GLU A 37 6.12 -9.63 -7.70
C GLU A 37 5.97 -8.55 -8.80
N GLN A 38 5.53 -8.92 -10.00
CA GLN A 38 5.26 -7.97 -11.10
C GLN A 38 4.17 -6.94 -10.74
N ARG A 39 3.28 -7.27 -9.81
CA ARG A 39 2.20 -6.39 -9.32
C ARG A 39 2.58 -5.64 -8.04
N ARG A 40 3.80 -5.79 -7.52
CA ARG A 40 4.27 -5.12 -6.30
C ARG A 40 4.11 -3.61 -6.34
N THR A 41 4.56 -2.95 -7.42
CA THR A 41 4.43 -1.49 -7.56
C THR A 41 2.97 -1.04 -7.56
N PHE A 42 2.08 -1.84 -8.16
CA PHE A 42 0.64 -1.55 -8.14
C PHE A 42 0.07 -1.67 -6.73
N LEU A 43 0.40 -2.74 -6.00
CA LEU A 43 0.01 -2.91 -4.61
C LEU A 43 0.53 -1.76 -3.73
N GLN A 44 1.81 -1.42 -3.85
CA GLN A 44 2.46 -0.32 -3.14
C GLN A 44 1.75 1.02 -3.37
N ALA A 45 1.37 1.33 -4.62
CA ALA A 45 0.65 2.55 -4.97
C ALA A 45 -0.74 2.61 -4.33
N ASN A 46 -1.52 1.52 -4.42
CA ASN A 46 -2.86 1.45 -3.84
C ASN A 46 -2.84 1.56 -2.31
N LEU A 47 -1.94 0.84 -1.65
CA LEU A 47 -1.77 0.93 -0.20
C LEU A 47 -1.29 2.31 0.22
N SER A 48 -0.33 2.92 -0.51
CA SER A 48 0.11 4.29 -0.22
C SER A 48 -1.03 5.31 -0.32
N SER A 49 -1.91 5.16 -1.32
CA SER A 49 -3.11 5.99 -1.42
C SER A 49 -4.01 5.80 -0.21
N ARG A 50 -4.33 4.55 0.13
CA ARG A 50 -5.22 4.26 1.26
C ARG A 50 -4.68 4.72 2.60
N MET A 51 -3.40 4.46 2.88
CA MET A 51 -2.73 4.92 4.10
C MET A 51 -2.84 6.45 4.25
N ARG A 52 -2.62 7.21 3.17
CA ARG A 52 -2.79 8.68 3.19
C ARG A 52 -4.24 9.09 3.44
N GLU A 53 -5.21 8.40 2.83
CA GLU A 53 -6.63 8.68 3.02
C GLU A 53 -7.09 8.46 4.46
N VAL A 54 -6.53 7.46 5.14
CA VAL A 54 -6.85 7.15 6.55
C VAL A 54 -5.90 7.79 7.56
N GLY A 55 -4.88 8.53 7.09
CA GLY A 55 -3.93 9.25 7.95
C GLY A 55 -2.88 8.37 8.63
N VAL A 56 -2.56 7.20 8.06
CA VAL A 56 -1.55 6.27 8.56
C VAL A 56 -0.25 6.43 7.78
N ALA A 57 0.90 6.28 8.46
CA ALA A 57 2.22 6.59 7.90
C ALA A 57 2.97 5.36 7.35
N ASP A 58 2.62 4.15 7.80
CA ASP A 58 3.36 2.92 7.48
C ASP A 58 2.42 1.71 7.35
N TYR A 59 2.94 0.66 6.72
CA TYR A 59 2.18 -0.54 6.37
C TYR A 59 1.69 -1.33 7.59
N ALA A 60 2.47 -1.38 8.67
CA ALA A 60 2.16 -2.14 9.87
C ALA A 60 1.12 -1.44 10.74
N SER A 61 1.07 -0.11 10.71
CA SER A 61 0.04 0.68 11.39
C SER A 61 -1.29 0.67 10.64
N TYR A 62 -1.29 0.30 9.35
CA TYR A 62 -2.49 0.26 8.51
C TYR A 62 -3.26 -1.05 8.65
N TYR A 63 -2.58 -2.13 9.02
CA TYR A 63 -3.16 -3.45 9.23
C TYR A 63 -2.64 -4.08 10.51
#